data_AF-A0A256XR93-F1
#
_entry.id   AF-A0A256XR93-F1
#
_cell.length_a   1.000
_cell.length_b   1.000
_cell.length_c   1.000
_cell.angle_alpha   90.00
_cell.angle_beta   90.00
_cell.angle_gamma   90.00
#
_symmetry.space_group_name_H-M   'P 1'
#
loop_
_entity.id
_entity.type
_entity.pdbx_description
1 polymer ?
#
loop_
_entity_poly.entity_id
_entity_poly.type
_entity_poly.pdbx_seq_one_letter_code
_entity_poly.pdbx_strand_id
1 'polypeptide(L)' 'MVKCPFCGKEVEWLKHRATEVREYIFEVIDGEADYHSEDLVESYDEEYRCPHCGRVIARSEDEAIQFLTGEG' A
#
# COMPACT_ATOMS: atom_id res chain seq x y z
N MET A 1 5.62 10.12 -16.74
CA MET A 1 4.79 8.90 -16.76
C MET A 1 5.67 7.72 -17.12
N VAL A 2 5.69 6.70 -16.28
CA VAL A 2 6.53 5.51 -16.47
C VAL A 2 5.69 4.37 -17.05
N LYS A 3 6.32 3.51 -17.85
CA LYS A 3 5.63 2.36 -18.45
C LYS A 3 5.88 1.12 -17.61
N CYS A 4 4.82 0.37 -17.34
CA CYS A 4 4.94 -0.92 -16.68
C CYS A 4 5.83 -1.87 -17.52
N PRO A 5 6.90 -2.45 -16.95
CA PRO A 5 7.79 -3.34 -17.68
C PRO A 5 7.12 -4.66 -18.11
N PHE A 6 5.99 -5.02 -17.49
CA PHE A 6 5.29 -6.28 -17.76
C PHE A 6 4.16 -6.17 -18.79
N CYS A 7 3.50 -5.01 -18.90
CA CYS A 7 2.35 -4.83 -19.80
C CYS A 7 2.44 -3.62 -20.72
N GLY A 8 3.49 -2.80 -20.58
CA GLY A 8 3.76 -1.65 -21.45
C GLY A 8 2.82 -0.45 -21.27
N LYS A 9 1.77 -0.56 -20.45
CA LYS A 9 0.85 0.54 -20.16
C LYS A 9 1.51 1.61 -19.29
N GLU A 10 1.06 2.85 -19.48
CA GLU A 10 1.46 3.97 -18.63
C GLU A 10 0.89 3.81 -17.22
N VAL A 11 1.72 4.17 -16.24
CA VAL A 11 1.44 4.04 -14.82
C VAL A 11 1.81 5.36 -14.14
N GLU A 12 0.86 5.87 -13.36
CA GLU A 12 1.02 7.07 -12.52
C GLU A 12 0.88 6.75 -11.03
N TRP A 13 0.41 5.55 -10.69
CA TRP A 13 0.22 5.07 -9.33
C TRP A 13 0.31 3.54 -9.27
N LEU A 14 0.66 3.00 -8.11
CA LEU A 14 0.77 1.56 -7.86
C LEU A 14 -0.29 1.12 -6.84
N LYS A 15 -0.72 -0.14 -6.92
CA LYS A 15 -1.54 -0.77 -5.88
C LYS A 15 -0.60 -1.25 -4.77
N HIS A 16 -0.65 -0.64 -3.60
CA HIS A 16 0.01 -1.16 -2.42
C HIS A 16 -0.83 -2.31 -1.81
N ARG A 17 -0.18 -3.42 -1.50
CA ARG A 17 -0.76 -4.55 -0.77
C ARG A 17 0.20 -4.91 0.35
N ALA A 18 -0.31 -4.94 1.57
CA ALA A 18 0.42 -5.35 2.76
C ALA A 18 -0.47 -6.22 3.65
N THR A 19 0.15 -7.00 4.52
CA THR A 19 -0.51 -7.58 5.68
C THR A 19 -0.17 -6.72 6.88
N GLU A 20 -1.20 -6.20 7.55
CA GLU A 20 -1.03 -5.24 8.64
C GLU A 20 -1.68 -5.76 9.92
N VAL A 21 -0.99 -5.56 11.05
CA VAL A 21 -1.54 -5.70 12.40
C VAL A 21 -1.81 -4.29 12.92
N ARG A 22 -3.08 -4.02 13.25
CA ARG A 22 -3.54 -2.72 13.74
C ARG A 22 -4.22 -2.89 15.09
N GLU A 23 -3.90 -2.00 16.02
CA GLU A 23 -4.58 -1.90 17.31
C GLU A 23 -5.57 -0.74 17.29
N TYR A 24 -6.72 -0.97 17.91
CA TYR A 24 -7.80 0.00 18.01
C TYR A 24 -8.24 0.09 19.47
N ILE A 25 -8.53 1.31 19.92
CA ILE A 25 -9.36 1.49 21.10
C ILE A 25 -10.78 1.06 20.75
N PHE A 26 -11.34 0.20 21.59
CA PHE A 26 -12.75 -0.17 21.54
C PHE A 26 -13.44 0.33 22.80
N GLU A 27 -14.46 1.16 22.61
CA GLU A 27 -15.26 1.72 23.70
C GLU A 27 -16.75 1.60 23.39
N VAL A 28 -17.58 1.76 24.43
CA VAL A 28 -19.04 1.83 24.29
C VAL A 28 -19.50 3.18 24.80
N ILE A 29 -20.06 4.00 23.89
CA ILE A 29 -20.58 5.34 24.18
C ILE A 29 -22.08 5.29 23.93
N ASP A 30 -22.89 5.62 24.94
CA ASP A 30 -24.37 5.59 24.86
C ASP A 30 -24.95 4.24 24.38
N GLY A 31 -24.24 3.14 24.63
CA GLY A 31 -24.65 1.79 24.24
C GLY A 31 -24.24 1.40 22.81
N GLU A 32 -23.54 2.26 22.08
CA GLU A 32 -23.02 2.00 20.74
C GLU A 32 -21.52 1.73 20.78
N ALA A 33 -21.07 0.79 19.94
CA ALA A 33 -19.66 0.45 19.79
C ALA A 33 -18.94 1.56 19.01
N ASP A 34 -17.88 2.10 19.60
CA ASP A 34 -16.98 3.04 18.94
C ASP A 34 -15.57 2.43 18.84
N TYR A 35 -14.91 2.70 17.71
CA TYR A 35 -13.57 2.25 17.38
C TYR A 35 -12.74 3.44 16.91
N HIS A 36 -11.62 3.70 17.58
CA HIS A 36 -10.65 4.70 17.17
C HIS A 36 -9.30 4.04 16.98
N SER A 37 -8.67 4.25 15.83
CA SER A 37 -7.34 3.70 15.53
C SER A 37 -6.28 4.39 16.37
N GLU A 38 -5.46 3.65 17.11
CA GLU A 38 -4.29 4.24 17.76
C GLU A 38 -3.05 4.09 16.91
N ASP A 39 -2.68 2.89 16.44
CA ASP A 39 -1.42 2.72 15.69
C ASP A 39 -1.39 1.49 14.76
N LEU A 40 -0.61 1.60 13.68
CA LEU A 40 -0.14 0.45 12.90
C LEU A 40 0.98 -0.21 13.71
N VAL A 41 0.74 -1.42 14.21
CA VAL A 41 1.68 -2.14 15.07
C VAL A 41 2.77 -2.81 14.25
N GLU A 42 2.37 -3.51 13.18
CA GLU A 42 3.29 -4.20 12.28
C GLU A 42 2.73 -4.21 10.85
N SER A 43 3.64 -4.14 9.87
CA SER A 43 3.35 -4.34 8.44
C SER A 43 4.37 -5.32 7.86
N TYR A 44 3.91 -6.28 7.08
CA TYR A 44 4.76 -7.24 6.38
C TYR A 44 4.13 -7.66 5.04
N ASP A 45 4.93 -8.36 4.23
CA ASP A 45 4.57 -8.76 2.86
C ASP A 45 4.15 -7.60 1.95
N GLU A 46 4.82 -6.46 2.08
CA GLU A 46 4.57 -5.27 1.27
C GLU A 46 4.92 -5.48 -0.20
N GLU A 47 3.96 -5.17 -1.07
CA GLU A 47 4.13 -5.24 -2.50
C GLU A 47 3.42 -4.08 -3.19
N TYR A 48 4.12 -3.48 -4.15
CA TYR A 48 3.62 -2.40 -4.98
C TYR A 48 3.40 -2.94 -6.38
N ARG A 49 2.14 -3.00 -6.81
CA ARG A 49 1.71 -3.73 -8.02
C ARG A 49 1.21 -2.78 -9.10
N CYS A 50 1.45 -3.15 -10.35
CA CYS A 50 0.90 -2.43 -11.50
C CYS A 50 -0.64 -2.46 -11.43
N PRO A 51 -1.32 -1.30 -11.58
CA PRO A 51 -2.78 -1.25 -11.47
C PRO A 51 -3.50 -2.00 -12.60
N HIS A 52 -2.83 -2.14 -13.75
CA HIS A 52 -3.41 -2.73 -14.96
C HIS A 52 -3.21 -4.25 -15.07
N CYS A 53 -2.04 -4.78 -14.72
CA CYS A 53 -1.74 -6.21 -14.86
C CYS A 53 -1.52 -6.95 -13.53
N GLY A 54 -1.48 -6.24 -12.39
CA GLY A 54 -1.36 -6.83 -11.07
C GLY A 54 0.01 -7.43 -10.72
N ARG A 55 0.98 -7.38 -11.63
CA ARG A 55 2.38 -7.79 -11.40
C ARG A 55 3.04 -6.86 -10.40
N VAL A 56 3.90 -7.41 -9.55
CA VAL A 56 4.69 -6.65 -8.58
C VAL A 56 5.77 -5.86 -9.32
N ILE A 57 5.83 -4.56 -9.03
CA ILE A 57 6.80 -3.60 -9.54
C ILE A 57 7.92 -3.39 -8.52
N ALA A 58 7.57 -3.27 -7.24
CA ALA A 58 8.48 -2.98 -6.15
C ALA A 58 8.07 -3.72 -4.86
N ARG A 59 9.05 -3.96 -3.98
CA ARG A 59 8.90 -4.65 -2.68
C ARG A 59 9.15 -3.74 -1.49
N SER A 60 9.41 -2.46 -1.73
CA SER A 60 9.48 -1.42 -0.71
C SER A 60 8.90 -0.11 -1.24
N GLU A 61 8.56 0.79 -0.33
CA GLU A 61 8.10 2.13 -0.69
C GLU A 61 9.17 2.91 -1.48
N ASP A 62 10.44 2.80 -1.07
CA ASP A 62 11.56 3.45 -1.77
C ASP A 62 11.69 3.00 -3.22
N GLU A 63 11.62 1.69 -3.48
CA GLU A 63 11.64 1.14 -4.85
C GLU A 63 10.43 1.62 -5.66
N ALA A 64 9.26 1.74 -5.02
CA ALA A 64 8.05 2.23 -5.65
C ALA A 64 8.15 3.71 -6.03
N ILE A 65 8.73 4.54 -5.14
CA ILE A 65 9.01 5.95 -5.38
C ILE A 65 10.00 6.09 -6.54
N GLN A 66 11.14 5.39 -6.48
CA GLN A 66 12.15 5.39 -7.54
C GLN A 66 11.55 5.01 -8.90
N PHE A 67 10.70 3.97 -8.93
CA PHE A 67 10.00 3.58 -10.15
C PHE A 67 9.10 4.69 -10.71
N LEU A 68 8.32 5.37 -9.86
CA LEU A 68 7.36 6.39 -10.31
C LEU A 68 8.02 7.72 -10.69
N THR A 69 9.08 8.12 -9.99
CA THR A 69 9.83 9.36 -10.27
C THR A 69 10.87 9.18 -11.37
N GLY A 70 11.32 7.94 -11.61
CA GLY A 70 12.41 7.63 -12.52
C GLY A 70 13.78 8.03 -11.98
N GLU A 71 13.89 8.28 -10.67
CA GLU A 71 15.14 8.57 -9.99
C GLU A 71 15.79 7.25 -9.56
N GLY A 72 17.02 7.03 -10.00
CA GLY A 72 17.85 5.86 -9.68
C GLY A 72 19.32 6.24 -9.66
#